data_AF-A0A087SY88-F1
#
_entry.id   AF-A0A087SY88-F1
#
_cell.length_a   1.000
_cell.length_b   1.000
_cell.length_c   1.000
_cell.angle_alpha   90.00
_cell.angle_beta   90.00
_cell.angle_gamma   90.00
#
_symmetry.space_group_name_H-M   'P 1'
#
loop_
_entity.id
_entity.type
_entity.pdbx_description
1 polymer ?
#
loop_
_entity_poly.entity_id
_entity_poly.type
_entity_poly.pdbx_seq_one_letter_code
_entity_poly.pdbx_strand_id
1 'polypeptide(L)'
;MKSRVCLKRHMAKCNLRHPPGNEIYRKNSISFFEIDGRKNKVYAQNLCLLAKCFLDHKTLYYDTDPFLFYVMTELDNSGFHIVGYFSKEKESTEDYNVACILTLPPYQRKGYGKMLIEFSYELSKFEGKTGSPEKPLSDLGLLSYRSYWSETILEILVNVKPLETGERPQITIQEISEQTSIKKEDVISTLQYLNLIHYYKGQYIITLTKEVLEAYHRAAAKRTIRIDSQALHWTPKDWSKRGKW
;
A
#
# COMPACT_ATOMS: atom_id res chain seq x y z
N MET A 1 5.69 -26.92 8.49
CA MET A 1 6.13 -28.00 9.42
C MET A 1 5.25 -29.22 9.22
N LYS A 2 5.80 -30.44 9.17
CA LYS A 2 5.04 -31.65 8.79
C LYS A 2 4.23 -32.31 9.92
N SER A 3 4.49 -31.98 11.20
CA SER A 3 3.78 -32.59 12.34
C SER A 3 3.62 -31.64 13.54
N ARG A 4 2.61 -31.89 14.39
CA ARG A 4 2.36 -31.13 15.63
C ARG A 4 3.54 -31.22 16.61
N VAL A 5 4.20 -32.37 16.69
CA VAL A 5 5.38 -32.58 17.55
C VAL A 5 6.54 -31.67 17.10
N CYS A 6 6.79 -31.61 15.79
CA CYS A 6 7.84 -30.77 15.24
C CYS A 6 7.53 -29.28 15.49
N LEU A 7 6.27 -28.87 15.31
CA LEU A 7 5.81 -27.51 15.61
C LEU A 7 6.01 -27.13 17.08
N LYS A 8 5.57 -27.97 18.03
CA LYS A 8 5.76 -27.73 19.47
C LYS A 8 7.24 -27.54 19.82
N ARG A 9 8.11 -28.41 19.29
CA ARG A 9 9.57 -28.31 19.49
C ARG A 9 10.15 -27.03 18.89
N HIS A 10 9.66 -26.58 17.74
CA HIS A 10 10.07 -25.31 17.15
C HIS A 10 9.62 -24.13 18.00
N MET A 11 8.35 -24.10 18.44
CA MET A 11 7.82 -23.03 19.30
C MET A 11 8.59 -22.90 20.63
N ALA A 12 9.05 -24.01 21.19
CA ALA A 12 9.86 -24.01 22.42
C ALA A 12 11.29 -23.46 22.24
N LYS A 13 11.83 -23.48 21.01
CA LYS A 13 13.21 -23.06 20.70
C LYS A 13 13.28 -21.71 19.97
N CYS A 14 12.22 -21.35 19.27
CA CYS A 14 12.17 -20.13 18.49
C CYS A 14 12.01 -18.94 19.44
N ASN A 15 12.97 -18.04 19.42
CA ASN A 15 12.96 -16.81 20.21
C ASN A 15 12.43 -15.60 19.43
N LEU A 16 12.18 -15.76 18.12
CA LEU A 16 11.63 -14.68 17.29
C LEU A 16 10.15 -14.46 17.61
N ARG A 17 9.80 -13.21 17.87
CA ARG A 17 8.42 -12.74 18.15
C ARG A 17 8.00 -11.59 17.24
N HIS A 18 8.78 -11.32 16.19
CA HIS A 18 8.50 -10.31 15.18
C HIS A 18 9.12 -10.70 13.84
N PRO A 19 8.70 -10.09 12.72
CA PRO A 19 9.36 -10.27 11.44
C PRO A 19 10.85 -9.87 11.49
N PRO A 20 11.77 -10.60 10.83
CA PRO A 20 13.22 -10.35 10.90
C PRO A 20 13.62 -9.19 9.98
N GLY A 21 13.31 -7.97 10.40
CA GLY A 21 13.58 -6.74 9.66
C GLY A 21 13.59 -5.52 10.58
N ASN A 22 13.72 -4.34 9.98
CA ASN A 22 13.65 -3.10 10.73
C ASN A 22 12.20 -2.70 10.92
N GLU A 23 11.78 -2.40 12.15
CA GLU A 23 10.52 -1.72 12.40
C GLU A 23 10.65 -0.27 11.90
N ILE A 24 9.94 0.07 10.82
CA ILE A 24 10.00 1.40 10.19
C ILE A 24 8.77 2.25 10.46
N TYR A 25 7.72 1.64 11.03
CA TYR A 25 6.51 2.32 11.43
C TYR A 25 5.93 1.65 12.66
N ARG A 26 5.46 2.46 13.61
CA ARG A 26 4.70 1.98 14.76
C ARG A 26 3.68 3.03 15.22
N LYS A 27 2.41 2.64 15.26
CA LYS A 27 1.33 3.43 15.88
C LYS A 27 0.36 2.52 16.59
N ASN A 28 0.17 2.75 17.89
CA ASN A 28 -0.61 1.89 18.77
C ASN A 28 -0.11 0.43 18.70
N SER A 29 -1.00 -0.52 18.36
CA SER A 29 -0.68 -1.93 18.16
C SER A 29 -0.24 -2.29 16.74
N ILE A 30 -0.20 -1.34 15.79
CA ILE A 30 0.16 -1.63 14.40
C ILE A 30 1.60 -1.24 14.11
N SER A 31 2.34 -2.18 13.53
CA SER A 31 3.73 -1.97 13.10
C SER A 31 3.99 -2.50 11.69
N PHE A 32 4.88 -1.82 10.94
CA PHE A 32 5.44 -2.33 9.68
C PHE A 32 6.93 -2.62 9.80
N PHE A 33 7.33 -3.79 9.31
CA PHE A 33 8.71 -4.23 9.23
C PHE A 33 9.18 -4.23 7.78
N GLU A 34 10.30 -3.55 7.50
CA GLU A 34 11.00 -3.64 6.23
C GLU A 34 12.00 -4.79 6.26
N ILE A 35 11.86 -5.73 5.32
CA ILE A 35 12.68 -6.92 5.21
C ILE A 35 13.31 -6.96 3.82
N ASP A 36 14.64 -7.02 3.79
CA ASP A 36 15.40 -7.26 2.56
C ASP A 36 15.42 -8.76 2.25
N GLY A 37 14.87 -9.15 1.09
CA GLY A 37 14.78 -10.54 0.66
C GLY A 37 16.13 -11.21 0.39
N ARG A 38 17.21 -10.45 0.09
CA ARG A 38 18.58 -10.98 -0.01
C ARG A 38 19.14 -11.32 1.37
N LYS A 39 18.85 -10.49 2.38
CA LYS A 39 19.37 -10.67 3.76
C LYS A 39 18.60 -11.72 4.55
N ASN A 40 17.28 -11.81 4.37
CA ASN A 40 16.40 -12.70 5.11
C ASN A 40 15.71 -13.74 4.20
N LYS A 41 16.51 -14.39 3.34
CA LYS A 41 16.04 -15.27 2.26
C LYS A 41 15.04 -16.33 2.70
N VAL A 42 15.33 -17.06 3.78
CA VAL A 42 14.45 -18.12 4.29
C VAL A 42 13.09 -17.57 4.73
N TYR A 43 13.07 -16.43 5.42
CA TYR A 43 11.80 -15.80 5.84
C TYR A 43 11.01 -15.31 4.63
N ALA A 44 11.67 -14.62 3.69
CA ALA A 44 11.04 -14.12 2.48
C ALA A 44 10.46 -15.25 1.61
N GLN A 45 11.18 -16.35 1.44
CA GLN A 45 10.70 -17.54 0.72
C GLN A 45 9.49 -18.16 1.42
N ASN A 46 9.54 -18.32 2.75
CA ASN A 46 8.39 -18.83 3.52
C ASN A 46 7.16 -17.92 3.37
N LEU A 47 7.35 -16.60 3.38
CA LEU A 47 6.28 -15.62 3.18
C LEU A 47 5.71 -15.73 1.75
N CYS A 48 6.56 -15.87 0.73
CA CYS A 48 6.14 -16.09 -0.65
C CYS A 48 5.35 -17.39 -0.83
N LEU A 49 5.80 -18.49 -0.22
CA LEU A 49 5.10 -19.78 -0.25
C LEU A 49 3.73 -19.67 0.43
N LEU A 50 3.64 -18.99 1.58
CA LEU A 50 2.38 -18.72 2.25
C LEU A 50 1.44 -17.90 1.35
N ALA A 51 1.97 -16.86 0.69
CA ALA A 51 1.18 -16.00 -0.17
C ALA A 51 0.67 -16.73 -1.42
N LYS A 52 1.46 -17.65 -1.99
CA LYS A 52 1.08 -18.45 -3.15
C LYS A 52 -0.18 -19.29 -2.91
N CYS A 53 -0.47 -19.65 -1.66
CA CYS A 53 -1.71 -20.33 -1.28
C CYS A 53 -2.97 -19.49 -1.50
N PHE A 54 -2.83 -18.16 -1.63
CA PHE A 54 -3.94 -17.21 -1.72
C PHE A 54 -3.85 -16.30 -2.96
N LEU A 55 -2.78 -16.43 -3.75
CA LEU A 55 -2.51 -15.60 -4.92
C LEU A 55 -2.19 -16.50 -6.12
N ASP A 56 -3.12 -16.53 -7.08
CA ASP A 56 -3.03 -17.41 -8.24
C ASP A 56 -1.87 -17.02 -9.17
N HIS A 57 -1.69 -15.71 -9.39
CA HIS A 57 -0.71 -15.16 -10.33
C HIS A 57 0.70 -14.94 -9.73
N LYS A 58 0.99 -15.43 -8.51
CA LYS A 58 2.34 -15.30 -7.94
C LYS A 58 3.30 -16.31 -8.57
N THR A 59 4.23 -15.82 -9.39
CA THR A 59 5.20 -16.64 -10.15
C THR A 59 6.57 -16.75 -9.46
N LEU A 60 7.01 -15.69 -8.76
CA LEU A 60 8.29 -15.64 -8.06
C LEU A 60 8.13 -15.91 -6.56
N TYR A 61 8.73 -17.02 -6.11
CA TYR A 61 8.71 -17.43 -4.70
C TYR A 61 10.04 -17.95 -4.14
N TYR A 62 11.02 -18.27 -4.99
CA TYR A 62 12.37 -18.68 -4.55
C TYR A 62 13.42 -17.58 -4.72
N ASP A 63 13.34 -16.79 -5.79
CA ASP A 63 14.20 -15.64 -5.99
C ASP A 63 13.60 -14.41 -5.30
N THR A 64 14.07 -14.16 -4.09
CA THR A 64 13.61 -13.06 -3.23
C THR A 64 14.60 -11.90 -3.18
N ASP A 65 15.79 -12.08 -3.74
CA ASP A 65 16.89 -11.12 -3.69
C ASP A 65 16.53 -9.74 -4.28
N PRO A 66 15.76 -9.61 -5.38
CA PRO A 66 15.40 -8.30 -5.94
C PRO A 66 14.28 -7.58 -5.18
N PHE A 67 13.70 -8.19 -4.14
CA PHE A 67 12.52 -7.65 -3.45
C PHE A 67 12.81 -7.13 -2.03
N LEU A 68 12.09 -6.07 -1.68
CA LEU A 68 11.78 -5.67 -0.31
C LEU A 68 10.39 -6.18 0.07
N PHE A 69 10.22 -6.54 1.33
CA PHE A 69 8.94 -6.96 1.90
C PHE A 69 8.58 -6.05 3.06
N TYR A 70 7.38 -5.49 3.02
CA TYR A 70 6.83 -4.63 4.05
C TYR A 70 5.73 -5.40 4.78
N VAL A 71 6.06 -5.94 5.95
CA VAL A 71 5.20 -6.84 6.72
C VAL A 71 4.47 -6.05 7.78
N MET A 72 3.15 -6.02 7.69
CA MET A 72 2.28 -5.41 8.69
C MET A 72 1.92 -6.41 9.78
N THR A 73 1.95 -5.94 11.02
CA THR A 73 1.71 -6.75 12.21
C THR A 73 0.79 -6.05 13.21
N GLU A 74 0.07 -6.86 13.98
CA GLU A 74 -0.60 -6.47 15.22
C GLU A 74 0.23 -6.93 16.42
N LEU A 75 0.50 -6.04 17.36
CA LEU A 75 1.21 -6.30 18.60
C LEU A 75 0.24 -6.64 19.73
N ASP A 76 0.47 -7.77 20.41
CA ASP A 76 -0.13 -8.11 21.69
C ASP A 76 0.91 -8.55 22.74
N ASN A 77 0.46 -9.06 23.88
CA ASN A 77 1.33 -9.52 24.98
C ASN A 77 2.26 -10.68 24.61
N SER A 78 1.97 -11.40 23.52
CA SER A 78 2.76 -12.54 23.04
C SER A 78 3.73 -12.19 21.91
N GLY A 79 3.58 -11.01 21.29
CA GLY A 79 4.47 -10.50 20.26
C GLY A 79 3.73 -9.89 19.06
N PHE A 80 4.41 -9.84 17.93
CA PHE A 80 3.91 -9.27 16.69
C PHE A 80 3.34 -10.37 15.78
N HIS A 81 2.06 -10.26 15.48
CA HIS A 81 1.31 -11.20 14.65
C HIS A 81 1.19 -10.66 13.24
N ILE A 82 1.64 -11.42 12.24
CA ILE A 82 1.50 -11.03 10.84
C ILE A 82 0.02 -10.93 10.46
N VAL A 83 -0.34 -9.80 9.87
CA VAL A 83 -1.68 -9.50 9.36
C VAL A 83 -1.70 -9.55 7.83
N GLY A 84 -0.63 -9.05 7.23
CA GLY A 84 -0.48 -8.98 5.79
C GLY A 84 0.87 -8.39 5.41
N TYR A 85 1.14 -8.31 4.11
CA TYR A 85 2.35 -7.70 3.60
C TYR A 85 2.14 -7.18 2.18
N PHE A 86 3.06 -6.35 1.71
CA PHE A 86 3.31 -6.19 0.29
C PHE A 86 4.80 -6.32 -0.01
N SER A 87 5.14 -6.74 -1.23
CA SER A 87 6.51 -6.71 -1.75
C SER A 87 6.67 -5.60 -2.77
N LYS A 88 7.89 -5.07 -2.87
CA LYS A 88 8.30 -4.02 -3.80
C LYS A 88 9.64 -4.41 -4.41
N GLU A 89 9.79 -4.26 -5.72
CA GLU A 89 11.10 -4.42 -6.36
C GLU A 89 12.05 -3.32 -5.86
N LYS A 90 13.31 -3.67 -5.64
CA LYS A 90 14.34 -2.68 -5.29
C LYS A 90 14.55 -1.67 -6.41
N GLU A 91 14.44 -2.14 -7.65
CA GLU A 91 14.53 -1.38 -8.88
C GLU A 91 13.42 -1.86 -9.80
N SER A 92 12.42 -1.02 -10.05
CA SER A 92 11.30 -1.32 -10.96
C SER A 92 11.38 -0.40 -12.17
N THR A 93 11.45 -0.97 -13.38
CA THR A 93 11.51 -0.18 -14.62
C THR A 93 10.20 0.57 -14.91
N GLU A 94 9.09 0.00 -14.44
CA GLU A 94 7.74 0.54 -14.64
C GLU A 94 7.28 1.40 -13.45
N ASP A 95 8.17 1.76 -12.52
CA ASP A 95 7.85 2.47 -11.28
C ASP A 95 6.66 1.84 -10.51
N TYR A 96 6.64 0.50 -10.43
CA TYR A 96 5.68 -0.18 -9.57
C TYR A 96 6.07 -0.02 -8.11
N ASN A 97 5.16 0.52 -7.30
CA ASN A 97 5.38 0.67 -5.86
C ASN A 97 4.95 -0.57 -5.06
N VAL A 98 4.23 -1.49 -5.72
CA VAL A 98 3.80 -2.78 -5.18
C VAL A 98 3.88 -3.83 -6.27
N ALA A 99 4.62 -4.91 -6.03
CA ALA A 99 4.63 -6.11 -6.87
C ALA A 99 3.54 -7.10 -6.45
N CYS A 100 3.41 -7.34 -5.15
CA CYS A 100 2.44 -8.29 -4.61
C CYS A 100 1.93 -7.76 -3.28
N ILE A 101 0.63 -7.91 -3.01
CA ILE A 101 -0.01 -7.46 -1.77
C ILE A 101 -0.98 -8.52 -1.28
N LEU A 102 -0.96 -8.79 0.03
CA LEU A 102 -1.82 -9.78 0.65
C LEU A 102 -2.21 -9.35 2.07
N THR A 103 -3.52 -9.38 2.36
CA THR A 103 -4.02 -9.50 3.73
C THR A 103 -4.39 -10.95 3.98
N LEU A 104 -3.86 -11.54 5.05
CA LEU A 104 -4.13 -12.93 5.39
C LEU A 104 -5.64 -13.14 5.64
N PRO A 105 -6.22 -14.28 5.24
CA PRO A 105 -7.67 -14.48 5.25
C PRO A 105 -8.40 -14.12 6.57
N PRO A 106 -7.88 -14.47 7.77
CA PRO A 106 -8.55 -14.14 9.04
C PRO A 106 -8.65 -12.63 9.35
N TYR A 107 -7.88 -11.81 8.61
CA TYR A 107 -7.77 -10.37 8.79
C TYR A 107 -8.38 -9.58 7.62
N GLN A 108 -8.94 -10.25 6.62
CA GLN A 108 -9.61 -9.57 5.51
C GLN A 108 -10.87 -8.83 5.97
N ARG A 109 -11.28 -7.80 5.21
CA ARG A 109 -12.45 -6.95 5.48
C ARG A 109 -12.40 -6.17 6.82
N LYS A 110 -11.24 -6.07 7.46
CA LYS A 110 -11.01 -5.27 8.67
C LYS A 110 -10.32 -3.91 8.42
N GLY A 111 -10.16 -3.51 7.15
CA GLY A 111 -9.47 -2.27 6.76
C GLY A 111 -7.97 -2.43 6.46
N TYR A 112 -7.37 -3.55 6.85
CA TYR A 112 -5.93 -3.82 6.65
C TYR A 112 -5.44 -3.78 5.21
N GLY A 113 -6.22 -4.26 4.25
CA GLY A 113 -5.86 -4.16 2.83
C GLY A 113 -5.69 -2.70 2.38
N LYS A 114 -6.58 -1.81 2.82
CA LYS A 114 -6.48 -0.37 2.52
C LYS A 114 -5.28 0.27 3.22
N MET A 115 -4.97 -0.16 4.44
CA MET A 115 -3.80 0.31 5.19
C MET A 115 -2.48 -0.11 4.53
N LEU A 116 -2.37 -1.34 4.01
CA LEU A 116 -1.21 -1.80 3.24
C LEU A 116 -1.01 -0.95 1.96
N ILE A 117 -2.10 -0.64 1.25
CA ILE A 117 -2.07 0.23 0.06
C ILE A 117 -1.67 1.66 0.45
N GLU A 118 -2.25 2.22 1.50
CA GLU A 118 -1.91 3.57 1.97
C GLU A 118 -0.43 3.65 2.35
N PHE A 119 0.09 2.64 3.04
CA PHE A 119 1.50 2.60 3.41
C PHE A 119 2.44 2.53 2.20
N SER A 120 2.08 1.80 1.13
CA SER A 120 2.91 1.76 -0.08
C SER A 120 2.99 3.12 -0.77
N TYR A 121 1.92 3.91 -0.74
CA TYR A 121 1.92 5.28 -1.25
C TYR A 121 2.65 6.26 -0.33
N GLU A 122 2.61 6.10 1.00
CA GLU A 122 3.44 6.88 1.91
C GLU A 122 4.93 6.69 1.64
N LEU A 123 5.37 5.46 1.33
CA LEU A 123 6.75 5.23 0.88
C LEU A 123 7.06 5.96 -0.43
N SER A 124 6.15 5.92 -1.41
CA SER A 124 6.31 6.66 -2.67
C SER A 124 6.42 8.18 -2.46
N LYS A 125 5.66 8.74 -1.51
CA LYS A 125 5.75 10.16 -1.13
C LYS A 125 7.12 10.49 -0.54
N PHE A 126 7.63 9.66 0.37
CA PHE A 126 8.98 9.81 0.93
C PHE A 126 10.08 9.69 -0.14
N GLU A 127 9.85 8.92 -1.21
CA GLU A 127 10.76 8.82 -2.35
C GLU A 127 10.67 10.01 -3.32
N GLY A 128 9.64 10.87 -3.19
CA GLY A 128 9.35 11.93 -4.15
C GLY A 128 8.95 11.40 -5.53
N LYS A 129 8.31 10.21 -5.57
CA LYS A 129 7.92 9.53 -6.81
C LYS A 129 6.43 9.22 -6.84
N THR A 130 5.91 8.98 -8.03
CA THR A 130 4.58 8.38 -8.23
C THR A 130 4.71 6.88 -8.43
N GLY A 131 3.63 6.14 -8.16
CA GLY A 131 3.63 4.68 -8.26
C GLY A 131 2.25 4.11 -8.56
N SER A 132 2.27 2.87 -9.06
CA SER A 132 1.09 2.05 -9.34
C SER A 132 1.39 0.61 -8.92
N PRO A 133 0.39 -0.22 -8.60
CA PRO A 133 0.63 -1.65 -8.45
C PRO A 133 0.97 -2.33 -9.78
N GLU A 134 1.74 -3.42 -9.70
CA GLU A 134 1.99 -4.32 -10.81
C GLU A 134 0.67 -4.90 -11.35
N LYS A 135 0.62 -5.07 -12.68
CA LYS A 135 -0.56 -5.56 -13.41
C LYS A 135 -0.28 -6.96 -13.99
N PRO A 136 -1.29 -7.85 -14.08
CA PRO A 136 -2.68 -7.65 -13.68
C PRO A 136 -2.92 -7.77 -12.16
N LEU A 137 -3.86 -6.98 -11.64
CA LEU A 137 -4.37 -7.12 -10.27
C LEU A 137 -5.35 -8.28 -10.18
N SER A 138 -5.44 -8.92 -9.00
CA SER A 138 -6.57 -9.80 -8.68
C SER A 138 -7.86 -8.99 -8.52
N ASP A 139 -9.03 -9.61 -8.69
CA ASP A 139 -10.34 -8.93 -8.53
C ASP A 139 -10.45 -8.22 -7.17
N LEU A 140 -10.04 -8.90 -6.10
CA LEU A 140 -10.04 -8.32 -4.75
C LEU A 140 -9.03 -7.17 -4.61
N GLY A 141 -7.88 -7.29 -5.27
CA GLY A 141 -6.88 -6.23 -5.36
C GLY A 141 -7.43 -4.99 -6.07
N LEU A 142 -8.03 -5.18 -7.25
CA LEU A 142 -8.62 -4.11 -8.05
C LEU A 142 -9.72 -3.35 -7.29
N LEU A 143 -10.62 -4.07 -6.61
CA LEU A 143 -11.65 -3.45 -5.77
C LEU A 143 -11.05 -2.63 -4.62
N SER A 144 -9.98 -3.14 -3.99
CA SER A 144 -9.29 -2.46 -2.88
C SER A 144 -8.58 -1.19 -3.35
N TYR A 145 -7.86 -1.24 -4.47
CA TYR A 145 -7.20 -0.08 -5.07
C TYR A 145 -8.20 0.97 -5.55
N ARG A 146 -9.28 0.58 -6.24
CA ARG A 146 -10.35 1.51 -6.63
C ARG A 146 -10.98 2.20 -5.42
N SER A 147 -11.24 1.46 -4.34
CA SER A 147 -11.76 2.06 -3.10
C SER A 147 -10.77 3.05 -2.48
N TYR A 148 -9.48 2.71 -2.43
CA TYR A 148 -8.45 3.58 -1.89
C TYR A 148 -8.25 4.85 -2.74
N TRP A 149 -8.09 4.70 -4.06
CA TRP A 149 -7.90 5.83 -4.98
C TRP A 149 -9.10 6.77 -4.98
N SER A 150 -10.31 6.23 -5.05
CA SER A 150 -11.53 7.04 -5.03
C SER A 150 -11.60 7.90 -3.77
N GLU A 151 -11.34 7.30 -2.61
CA GLU A 151 -11.38 8.01 -1.34
C GLU A 151 -10.27 9.06 -1.22
N THR A 152 -9.04 8.71 -1.62
CA THR A 152 -7.88 9.60 -1.56
C THR A 152 -8.03 10.80 -2.50
N ILE A 153 -8.50 10.58 -3.72
CA ILE A 153 -8.72 11.65 -4.71
C ILE A 153 -9.88 12.54 -4.26
N LEU A 154 -10.99 11.97 -3.79
CA LEU A 154 -12.10 12.77 -3.26
C LEU A 154 -11.70 13.58 -2.03
N GLU A 155 -10.87 13.04 -1.14
CA GLU A 155 -10.32 13.76 0.01
C GLU A 155 -9.54 15.01 -0.43
N ILE A 156 -8.73 14.93 -1.50
CA ILE A 156 -8.08 16.11 -2.07
C ILE A 156 -9.11 17.08 -2.62
N LEU A 157 -10.00 16.60 -3.50
CA LEU A 157 -10.97 17.44 -4.21
C LEU A 157 -11.91 18.22 -3.27
N VAL A 158 -12.31 17.61 -2.15
CA VAL A 158 -13.19 18.23 -1.14
C VAL A 158 -12.47 19.34 -0.36
N ASN A 159 -11.15 19.24 -0.20
CA ASN A 159 -10.35 20.16 0.59
C ASN A 159 -9.65 21.25 -0.25
N VAL A 160 -9.83 21.25 -1.58
CA VAL A 160 -9.28 22.31 -2.45
C VAL A 160 -9.95 23.64 -2.11
N LYS A 161 -9.14 24.63 -1.76
CA LYS A 161 -9.60 26.00 -1.50
C LYS A 161 -9.41 26.86 -2.76
N PRO A 162 -10.31 27.81 -3.03
CA PRO A 162 -10.05 28.86 -4.02
C PRO A 162 -8.79 29.65 -3.67
N LEU A 163 -8.06 30.11 -4.68
CA LEU A 163 -6.89 30.97 -4.50
C LEU A 163 -7.31 32.37 -4.04
N GLU A 164 -8.41 32.88 -4.59
CA GLU A 164 -8.98 34.17 -4.22
C GLU A 164 -10.44 34.07 -3.77
N THR A 165 -10.86 35.02 -2.93
CA THR A 165 -12.25 35.14 -2.45
C THR A 165 -13.20 35.36 -3.62
N GLY A 166 -14.09 34.39 -3.87
CA GLY A 166 -15.09 34.45 -4.95
C GLY A 166 -14.77 33.59 -6.17
N GLU A 167 -13.57 33.01 -6.24
CA GLU A 167 -13.22 32.07 -7.31
C GLU A 167 -13.68 30.63 -7.03
N ARG A 168 -13.73 29.83 -8.09
CA ARG A 168 -13.95 28.38 -7.97
C ARG A 168 -12.62 27.70 -7.63
N PRO A 169 -12.62 26.66 -6.77
CA PRO A 169 -11.44 25.83 -6.56
C PRO A 169 -10.92 25.26 -7.89
N GLN A 170 -9.62 25.34 -8.11
CA GLN A 170 -8.95 24.77 -9.28
C GLN A 170 -7.89 23.78 -8.82
N ILE A 171 -7.82 22.64 -9.51
CA ILE A 171 -6.78 21.64 -9.31
C ILE A 171 -6.59 20.85 -10.60
N THR A 172 -5.34 20.58 -10.93
CA THR A 172 -4.93 19.83 -12.11
C THR A 172 -4.73 18.35 -11.76
N ILE A 173 -4.77 17.48 -12.79
CA ILE A 173 -4.42 16.06 -12.64
C ILE A 173 -2.98 15.88 -12.14
N GLN A 174 -2.08 16.79 -12.55
CA GLN A 174 -0.69 16.80 -12.08
C GLN A 174 -0.63 17.00 -10.56
N GLU A 175 -1.30 18.02 -10.03
CA GLU A 175 -1.27 18.33 -8.59
C GLU A 175 -1.87 17.20 -7.75
N ILE A 176 -2.95 16.56 -8.23
CA ILE A 176 -3.51 15.37 -7.55
C ILE A 176 -2.47 14.23 -7.53
N SER A 177 -1.80 13.99 -8.66
CA SER A 177 -0.78 12.95 -8.77
C SER A 177 0.41 13.20 -7.84
N GLU A 178 0.89 14.45 -7.76
CA GLU A 178 2.00 14.85 -6.89
C GLU A 178 1.65 14.76 -5.40
N GLN A 179 0.45 15.21 -4.99
CA GLN A 179 0.02 15.17 -3.59
C GLN A 179 -0.23 13.75 -3.08
N THR A 180 -0.63 12.84 -3.96
CA THR A 180 -1.04 11.48 -3.59
C THR A 180 -0.01 10.40 -3.91
N SER A 181 1.00 10.73 -4.72
CA SER A 181 1.93 9.78 -5.37
C SER A 181 1.23 8.74 -6.26
N ILE A 182 -0.05 8.92 -6.61
CA ILE A 182 -0.76 8.07 -7.57
C ILE A 182 -0.37 8.48 -8.99
N LYS A 183 -0.06 7.53 -9.87
CA LYS A 183 0.23 7.83 -11.29
C LYS A 183 -0.96 8.54 -11.96
N LYS A 184 -0.67 9.43 -12.91
CA LYS A 184 -1.70 10.24 -13.60
C LYS A 184 -2.76 9.37 -14.27
N GLU A 185 -2.36 8.25 -14.85
CA GLU A 185 -3.24 7.32 -15.54
C GLU A 185 -4.26 6.71 -14.56
N ASP A 186 -3.83 6.41 -13.33
CA ASP A 186 -4.68 5.89 -12.26
C ASP A 186 -5.60 6.99 -11.69
N VAL A 187 -5.13 8.25 -11.62
CA VAL A 187 -5.97 9.41 -11.27
C VAL A 187 -7.06 9.62 -12.32
N ILE A 188 -6.70 9.67 -13.60
CA ILE A 188 -7.66 9.87 -14.72
C ILE A 188 -8.68 8.74 -14.74
N SER A 189 -8.22 7.48 -14.69
CA SER A 189 -9.13 6.34 -14.72
C SER A 189 -10.05 6.29 -13.50
N THR A 190 -9.58 6.73 -12.32
CA THR A 190 -10.43 6.84 -11.13
C THR A 190 -11.48 7.95 -11.29
N LEU A 191 -11.11 9.12 -11.79
CA LEU A 191 -12.06 10.21 -12.04
C LEU A 191 -13.09 9.82 -13.11
N GLN A 192 -12.68 9.08 -14.15
CA GLN A 192 -13.59 8.51 -15.15
C GLN A 192 -14.55 7.50 -14.53
N TYR A 193 -14.04 6.59 -13.70
CA TYR A 193 -14.85 5.60 -12.98
C TYR A 193 -15.91 6.26 -12.08
N LEU A 194 -15.56 7.39 -11.45
CA LEU A 194 -16.47 8.17 -10.61
C LEU A 194 -17.38 9.13 -11.41
N ASN A 195 -17.24 9.19 -12.74
CA ASN A 195 -17.91 10.15 -13.62
C ASN A 195 -17.70 11.63 -13.23
N LEU A 196 -16.50 11.97 -12.75
CA LEU A 196 -16.17 13.32 -12.28
C LEU A 196 -15.39 14.14 -13.30
N ILE A 197 -14.81 13.51 -14.33
CA ILE A 197 -13.97 14.19 -15.32
C ILE A 197 -14.68 14.27 -16.68
N HIS A 198 -14.73 15.47 -17.24
CA HIS A 198 -15.33 15.76 -18.54
C HIS A 198 -14.34 16.53 -19.42
N TYR A 199 -14.39 16.30 -20.73
CA TYR A 199 -13.60 17.07 -21.68
C TYR A 199 -14.47 18.14 -22.35
N TYR A 200 -14.08 19.40 -22.20
CA TYR A 200 -14.82 20.55 -22.73
C TYR A 200 -13.87 21.59 -23.28
N LYS A 201 -14.09 22.02 -24.54
CA LYS A 201 -13.30 23.06 -25.24
C LYS A 201 -11.78 22.91 -25.12
N GLY A 202 -11.26 21.68 -25.23
CA GLY A 202 -9.82 21.43 -25.18
C GLY A 202 -9.24 21.22 -23.78
N GLN A 203 -10.07 21.23 -22.74
CA GLN A 203 -9.63 21.11 -21.34
C GLN A 203 -10.42 20.05 -20.59
N TYR A 204 -9.78 19.43 -19.60
CA TYR A 204 -10.44 18.56 -18.64
C TYR A 204 -11.03 19.39 -17.49
N ILE A 205 -12.30 19.16 -17.18
CA ILE A 205 -13.03 19.80 -16.09
C ILE A 205 -13.46 18.72 -15.10
N ILE A 206 -13.21 18.95 -13.81
CA ILE A 206 -13.67 18.09 -12.73
C ILE A 206 -14.95 18.66 -12.13
N THR A 207 -16.00 17.84 -12.01
CA THR A 207 -17.30 18.24 -11.45
C THR A 207 -17.64 17.35 -10.27
N LEU A 208 -17.89 17.95 -9.11
CA LEU A 208 -18.35 17.27 -7.90
C LEU A 208 -19.85 17.50 -7.72
N THR A 209 -20.62 16.43 -7.61
CA THR A 209 -22.04 16.52 -7.27
C THR A 209 -22.26 16.39 -5.77
N LYS A 210 -23.41 16.85 -5.27
CA LYS A 210 -23.75 16.73 -3.84
C LYS A 210 -23.80 15.28 -3.39
N GLU A 211 -24.30 14.39 -4.25
CA GLU A 211 -24.42 12.95 -3.97
C GLU A 211 -23.05 12.31 -3.75
N VAL A 212 -22.05 12.71 -4.55
CA VAL A 212 -20.66 12.23 -4.43
C VAL A 212 -20.04 12.73 -3.12
N LEU A 213 -20.26 14.00 -2.78
CA LEU A 213 -19.77 14.59 -1.53
C LEU A 213 -20.36 13.88 -0.30
N GLU A 214 -21.67 13.65 -0.29
CA GLU A 214 -22.33 12.94 0.81
C GLU A 214 -21.86 11.48 0.92
N ALA A 215 -21.67 10.80 -0.23
CA ALA A 215 -21.15 9.44 -0.25
C ALA A 215 -19.72 9.39 0.31
N TYR A 216 -18.87 10.35 -0.04
CA TYR A 216 -17.53 10.51 0.52
C TYR A 216 -17.58 10.71 2.03
N HIS A 217 -18.36 11.66 2.54
CA HIS A 217 -18.45 11.92 3.98
C HIS A 217 -18.93 10.70 4.78
N ARG A 218 -19.90 9.94 4.25
CA ARG A 218 -20.36 8.68 4.87
C ARG A 218 -19.26 7.62 4.90
N ALA A 219 -18.44 7.52 3.85
CA ALA A 219 -17.33 6.58 3.77
C ALA A 219 -16.17 6.98 4.71
N ALA A 220 -15.79 8.26 4.69
CA ALA A 220 -14.74 8.83 5.53
C ALA A 220 -15.06 8.64 7.03
N ALA A 221 -16.32 8.84 7.44
CA ALA A 221 -16.75 8.63 8.83
C ALA A 221 -16.61 7.17 9.31
N LYS A 222 -16.61 6.19 8.39
CA LYS A 222 -16.43 4.77 8.72
C LYS A 222 -14.96 4.35 8.75
N ARG A 223 -14.05 5.16 8.22
CA ARG A 223 -12.62 4.81 8.15
C ARG A 223 -11.95 5.10 9.48
N THR A 224 -11.83 4.06 10.31
CA THR A 224 -11.24 4.14 11.65
C THR A 224 -9.72 3.99 11.67
N ILE A 225 -9.12 3.49 10.58
CA ILE A 225 -7.70 3.16 10.52
C ILE A 225 -7.06 3.88 9.32
N ARG A 226 -6.04 4.69 9.59
CA ARG A 226 -5.19 5.41 8.62
C ARG A 226 -3.72 5.24 8.99
N ILE A 227 -2.84 5.31 7.99
CA ILE A 227 -1.41 5.53 8.23
C ILE A 227 -1.18 6.96 8.72
N ASP A 228 -0.31 7.09 9.72
CA ASP A 228 0.19 8.37 10.19
C ASP A 228 1.62 8.57 9.69
N SER A 229 1.83 9.52 8.78
CA SER A 229 3.14 9.77 8.19
C SER A 229 4.19 10.18 9.22
N GLN A 230 3.80 10.74 10.38
CA GLN A 230 4.74 11.11 11.44
C GLN A 230 5.30 9.91 12.19
N ALA A 231 4.59 8.78 12.16
CA ALA A 231 5.03 7.52 12.76
C ALA A 231 5.89 6.67 11.81
N LEU A 232 6.09 7.11 10.56
CA LEU A 232 6.98 6.48 9.58
C LEU A 232 8.39 7.03 9.72
N HIS A 233 9.30 6.20 10.24
CA HIS A 233 10.72 6.49 10.38
C HIS A 233 11.50 5.71 9.33
N TRP A 234 11.54 6.26 8.12
CA TRP A 234 12.14 5.60 6.96
C TRP A 234 12.90 6.59 6.09
N THR A 235 13.96 6.09 5.44
CA THR A 235 14.76 6.87 4.49
C THR A 235 14.93 6.06 3.21
N PRO A 236 14.63 6.64 2.03
CA PRO A 236 14.85 5.98 0.75
C PRO A 236 16.28 5.46 0.59
N LYS A 237 16.40 4.25 0.02
CA LYS A 237 17.69 3.63 -0.28
C LYS A 237 17.92 3.64 -1.78
N ASP A 238 19.10 4.09 -2.18
CA ASP A 238 19.57 3.99 -3.56
C ASP A 238 20.11 2.58 -3.82
N TRP A 239 19.29 1.73 -4.45
CA TRP A 239 19.65 0.35 -4.75
C TRP A 239 20.58 0.21 -5.95
N SER A 240 20.57 1.18 -6.89
CA SER A 240 21.42 1.19 -8.08
C SER A 240 22.92 1.20 -7.73
N LYS A 241 23.27 1.81 -6.58
CA LYS A 241 24.65 1.87 -6.06
C LYS A 241 25.04 0.65 -5.24
N ARG A 242 24.09 -0.14 -4.78
CA ARG A 242 24.31 -1.29 -3.89
C ARG A 242 24.37 -2.64 -4.61
N GLY A 243 23.96 -2.70 -5.88
CA GLY A 243 24.02 -3.90 -6.71
C GLY A 243 25.42 -4.29 -7.24
N LYS A 244 26.47 -3.50 -6.94
CA LYS A 244 27.84 -3.73 -7.46
C LYS A 244 28.77 -4.58 -6.57
N TRP A 245 28.23 -5.26 -5.54
CA TRP A 245 29.03 -6.10 -4.62
C TRP A 245 28.35 -7.44 -4.29
#